data_AF-A0A255PJY2-F1
#
_entry.id   AF-A0A255PJY2-F1
#
_cell.length_a   1.000
_cell.length_b   1.000
_cell.length_c   1.000
_cell.angle_alpha   90.00
_cell.angle_beta   90.00
_cell.angle_gamma   90.00
#
_symmetry.space_group_name_H-M   'P 1'
#
loop_
_entity.id
_entity.type
_entity.pdbx_description
1 polymer ?
#
loop_
_entity_poly.entity_id
_entity_poly.type
_entity_poly.pdbx_seq_one_letter_code
_entity_poly.pdbx_strand_id
1 'polypeptide(L)'
;MISWRLERGRLREELRTEFMAEETISELLLHQRWPLRSFAKIKHHIGGFADDELRQLLVRAGAVRFKDDNGEEMWGLRVRNQDRLN
;
A
#
# COMPACT_ATOMS: atom_id res chain seq x y z
N MET A 1 -7.86 36.29 4.74
CA MET A 1 -7.96 35.78 3.35
C MET A 1 -6.70 35.02 2.86
N ILE A 2 -5.78 34.62 3.75
CA ILE A 2 -4.51 33.94 3.40
C ILE A 2 -4.58 32.40 3.63
N SER A 3 -5.50 31.95 4.50
CA SER A 3 -5.67 30.52 4.89
C SER A 3 -5.94 29.58 3.70
N TRP A 4 -6.84 29.97 2.79
CA TRP A 4 -7.32 29.09 1.72
C TRP A 4 -6.27 28.68 0.70
N ARG A 5 -5.17 29.43 0.55
CA ARG A 5 -4.12 29.11 -0.42
C ARG A 5 -3.11 28.11 0.15
N LEU A 6 -2.83 28.20 1.45
CA LEU A 6 -1.96 27.26 2.17
C LEU A 6 -2.66 25.90 2.37
N GLU A 7 -3.94 25.93 2.77
CA GLU A 7 -4.76 24.72 2.92
C GLU A 7 -4.80 23.90 1.62
N ARG A 8 -5.03 24.58 0.49
CA ARG A 8 -5.04 23.95 -0.84
C ARG A 8 -3.68 23.43 -1.29
N GLY A 9 -2.59 24.02 -0.80
CA GLY A 9 -1.23 23.57 -1.08
C GLY A 9 -0.93 22.24 -0.39
N ARG A 10 -1.18 22.18 0.93
CA ARG A 10 -1.01 20.95 1.73
C ARG A 10 -1.85 19.81 1.21
N LEU A 11 -3.14 20.04 0.96
CA LEU A 11 -4.04 19.00 0.46
C LEU A 11 -3.53 18.39 -0.86
N ARG A 12 -2.96 19.21 -1.75
CA ARG A 12 -2.38 18.72 -3.01
C ARG A 12 -1.11 17.92 -2.81
N GLU A 13 -0.25 18.31 -1.87
CA GLU A 13 0.98 17.57 -1.55
C GLU A 13 0.69 16.24 -0.86
N GLU A 14 -0.30 16.21 0.04
CA GLU A 14 -0.79 14.99 0.70
C GLU A 14 -1.39 14.02 -0.32
N LEU A 15 -2.32 14.48 -1.17
CA LEU A 15 -2.90 13.67 -2.25
C LEU A 15 -1.83 13.14 -3.22
N ARG A 16 -0.81 13.94 -3.53
CA ARG A 16 0.31 13.51 -4.38
C ARG A 16 1.15 12.44 -3.68
N THR A 17 1.43 12.61 -2.39
CA THR A 17 2.17 11.63 -1.60
C THR A 17 1.44 10.28 -1.55
N GLU A 18 0.13 10.30 -1.30
CA GLU A 18 -0.70 9.09 -1.31
C GLU A 18 -0.68 8.40 -2.67
N PHE A 19 -0.85 9.16 -3.75
CA PHE A 19 -0.85 8.61 -5.11
C PHE A 19 0.49 7.94 -5.47
N MET A 20 1.61 8.60 -5.16
CA MET A 20 2.94 8.03 -5.40
C MET A 20 3.19 6.78 -4.54
N ALA A 21 2.66 6.75 -3.31
CA ALA A 21 2.75 5.58 -2.44
C ALA A 21 1.95 4.40 -3.01
N GLU A 22 0.73 4.64 -3.50
CA GLU A 22 -0.11 3.62 -4.14
C GLU A 22 0.57 3.03 -5.40
N GLU A 23 1.14 3.87 -6.27
CA GLU A 23 1.91 3.40 -7.44
C GLU A 23 3.10 2.54 -7.02
N THR A 24 3.88 3.01 -6.04
CA THR A 24 5.04 2.27 -5.51
C THR A 24 4.64 0.92 -4.91
N ILE A 25 3.53 0.86 -4.18
CA ILE A 25 2.96 -0.40 -3.65
C ILE A 25 2.61 -1.34 -4.80
N SER A 26 1.92 -0.85 -5.82
CA SER A 26 1.52 -1.65 -6.97
C SER A 26 2.74 -2.25 -7.68
N GLU A 27 3.76 -1.44 -7.97
CA GLU A 27 5.01 -1.91 -8.58
C GLU A 27 5.73 -2.96 -7.72
N LEU A 28 5.83 -2.72 -6.41
CA LEU A 28 6.46 -3.64 -5.46
C LEU A 28 5.75 -5.02 -5.44
N LEU A 29 4.42 -5.01 -5.49
CA LEU A 29 3.58 -6.20 -5.45
C LEU A 29 3.30 -6.82 -6.84
N LEU A 30 3.64 -6.14 -7.94
CA LEU A 30 3.63 -6.70 -9.30
C LEU A 30 4.88 -7.55 -9.59
N HIS A 31 5.88 -7.52 -8.73
CA HIS A 31 7.13 -8.25 -8.94
C HIS A 31 6.90 -9.75 -9.20
N GLN A 32 7.39 -10.23 -10.35
CA GLN A 32 7.08 -11.56 -10.90
C GLN A 32 7.39 -12.71 -9.92
N ARG A 33 8.53 -12.65 -9.24
CA ARG A 33 9.00 -13.69 -8.30
C ARG A 33 8.14 -13.84 -7.04
N TRP A 34 7.45 -12.79 -6.60
CA TRP A 34 6.80 -12.75 -5.28
C TRP A 34 5.30 -12.47 -5.44
N PRO A 35 4.42 -13.49 -5.36
CA PRO A 35 2.98 -13.28 -5.47
C PRO A 35 2.37 -12.66 -4.21
N LEU A 36 3.00 -12.90 -3.06
CA LEU A 36 2.72 -12.30 -1.75
C LEU A 36 4.03 -11.76 -1.16
N ARG A 37 3.94 -10.71 -0.34
CA ARG A 37 5.04 -10.20 0.49
C ARG A 37 4.57 -9.99 1.91
N SER A 38 5.47 -10.20 2.88
CA SER A 38 5.14 -9.90 4.26
C SER A 38 5.01 -8.40 4.50
N PHE A 39 4.13 -8.04 5.42
CA PHE A 39 3.93 -6.65 5.81
C PHE A 39 5.23 -6.00 6.28
N ALA A 40 6.07 -6.76 7.01
CA ALA A 40 7.39 -6.29 7.46
C ALA A 40 8.31 -5.89 6.29
N LYS A 41 8.30 -6.65 5.19
CA LYS A 41 9.08 -6.31 3.98
C LYS A 41 8.51 -5.10 3.26
N ILE A 42 7.20 -4.97 3.20
CA ILE A 42 6.55 -3.80 2.58
C ILE A 42 6.90 -2.54 3.37
N LYS A 43 6.73 -2.56 4.70
CA LYS A 43 7.09 -1.46 5.61
C LYS A 43 8.56 -1.06 5.54
N HIS A 44 9.45 -2.03 5.34
CA HIS A 44 10.88 -1.75 5.17
C HIS A 44 11.17 -0.93 3.89
N HIS A 45 10.44 -1.17 2.81
CA HIS A 45 10.62 -0.46 1.54
C HIS A 45 9.77 0.81 1.42
N ILE A 46 8.60 0.83 2.06
CA ILE A 46 7.62 1.92 2.02
C ILE A 46 7.46 2.44 3.44
N GLY A 47 8.40 3.31 3.84
CA GLY A 47 8.41 3.99 5.13
C GLY A 47 7.64 5.30 5.11
N GLY A 48 7.55 5.95 6.27
CA GLY A 48 6.88 7.26 6.42
C GLY A 48 5.39 7.20 6.74
N PHE A 49 4.83 6.00 6.87
CA PHE A 49 3.43 5.76 7.23
C PHE A 49 3.34 4.95 8.53
N ALA A 50 2.32 5.24 9.33
CA ALA A 50 1.95 4.35 10.42
C ALA A 50 1.45 3.01 9.85
N ASP A 51 1.47 1.95 10.67
CA ASP A 51 1.14 0.61 10.18
C ASP A 51 -0.29 0.54 9.60
N ASP A 52 -1.26 1.20 10.25
CA ASP A 52 -2.64 1.22 9.75
C ASP A 52 -2.82 2.09 8.50
N GLU A 53 -2.07 3.19 8.37
CA GLU A 53 -2.06 4.01 7.17
C GLU A 53 -1.48 3.23 5.98
N LEU A 54 -0.38 2.50 6.19
CA LEU A 54 0.21 1.65 5.16
C LEU A 54 -0.74 0.54 4.74
N ARG A 55 -1.49 -0.06 5.68
CA ARG A 55 -2.55 -1.03 5.35
C ARG A 55 -3.68 -0.41 4.54
N GLN A 56 -4.09 0.83 4.84
CA GLN A 56 -5.09 1.54 4.05
C GLN A 56 -4.60 1.82 2.62
N LEU A 57 -3.34 2.25 2.47
CA LEU A 57 -2.71 2.45 1.16
C LEU A 57 -2.60 1.14 0.37
N LEU A 58 -2.28 0.02 1.03
CA LEU A 58 -2.28 -1.31 0.41
C LEU A 58 -3.66 -1.68 -0.16
N VAL A 59 -4.74 -1.42 0.60
CA VAL A 59 -6.11 -1.65 0.13
C VAL A 59 -6.44 -0.74 -1.06
N ARG A 60 -6.05 0.54 -1.02
CA ARG A 60 -6.25 1.49 -2.12
C ARG A 60 -5.52 1.07 -3.40
N ALA A 61 -4.30 0.53 -3.27
CA ALA A 61 -3.55 -0.07 -4.36
C ALA A 61 -4.14 -1.42 -4.87
N GLY A 62 -5.25 -1.89 -4.30
CA GLY A 62 -5.92 -3.14 -4.71
C GLY A 62 -5.26 -4.41 -4.16
N ALA A 63 -4.40 -4.28 -3.14
CA ALA A 63 -3.87 -5.41 -2.40
C ALA A 63 -4.88 -5.94 -1.37
N VAL A 64 -4.79 -7.23 -1.09
CA VAL A 64 -5.59 -7.90 -0.06
C VAL A 64 -4.66 -8.65 0.90
N ARG A 65 -5.13 -8.79 2.14
CA ARG A 65 -4.39 -9.42 3.23
C ARG A 65 -4.64 -10.92 3.26
N PHE A 66 -3.56 -11.68 3.43
CA PHE A 66 -3.53 -13.11 3.64
C PHE A 66 -2.80 -13.42 4.96
N LYS A 67 -2.92 -14.66 5.41
CA LYS A 67 -2.05 -15.25 6.45
C LYS A 67 -1.26 -16.39 5.84
N ASP A 68 0.03 -16.47 6.15
CA ASP A 68 0.81 -17.67 5.84
C ASP A 68 0.54 -18.79 6.88
N ASP A 69 1.18 -19.94 6.68
CA ASP A 69 1.06 -21.10 7.56
C ASP A 69 1.58 -20.83 8.99
N ASN A 70 2.43 -19.82 9.17
CA ASN A 70 2.97 -19.39 10.46
C ASN A 70 2.11 -18.28 11.12
N GLY A 71 1.05 -17.81 10.46
CA GLY A 71 0.22 -16.70 10.90
C GLY A 71 0.78 -15.30 10.61
N GLU A 72 1.86 -15.19 9.84
CA GLU A 72 2.44 -13.93 9.38
C GLU A 72 1.49 -13.19 8.44
N GLU A 73 1.44 -11.87 8.60
CA GLU A 73 0.64 -10.98 7.77
C GLU A 73 1.27 -10.82 6.38
N MET A 74 0.59 -11.34 5.37
CA MET A 74 1.01 -11.32 3.98
C MET A 74 0.08 -10.46 3.14
N TRP A 75 0.62 -9.81 2.12
CA TRP A 75 -0.14 -8.96 1.21
C TRP A 75 0.20 -9.27 -0.24
N GLY A 76 -0.81 -9.22 -1.11
CA GLY A 76 -0.64 -9.35 -2.54
C GLY A 76 -1.78 -8.71 -3.31
N LEU A 77 -1.54 -8.37 -4.57
CA LEU A 77 -2.57 -7.79 -5.43
C LEU A 77 -3.71 -8.79 -5.65
N ARG A 78 -4.96 -8.31 -5.52
CA ARG A 78 -6.16 -9.11 -5.75
C ARG A 78 -6.13 -9.78 -7.13
N VAL A 79 -5.73 -9.04 -8.16
CA VAL A 79 -5.67 -9.51 -9.55
C VAL A 79 -4.69 -10.66 -9.77
N ARG A 80 -3.67 -10.81 -8.92
CA ARG A 80 -2.65 -11.87 -9.02
C ARG A 80 -2.98 -13.11 -8.19
N ASN A 81 -3.94 -13.02 -7.27
CA ASN A 81 -4.20 -14.03 -6.25
C ASN A 81 -5.69 -14.42 -6.20
N GLN A 82 -6.40 -14.30 -7.33
CA GLN A 82 -7.84 -14.63 -7.41
C GLN A 82 -8.11 -16.10 -7.08
N ASP A 83 -7.18 -16.98 -7.42
CA ASP A 83 -7.18 -18.41 -7.11
C ASP A 83 -7.18 -18.70 -5.60
N ARG A 84 -6.57 -17.83 -4.80
CA ARG A 84 -6.49 -17.97 -3.34
C ARG A 84 -7.70 -17.37 -2.59
N LEU A 85 -8.59 -16.70 -3.31
CA LEU A 85 -9.73 -15.98 -2.73
C LEU A 85 -11.08 -16.69 -2.95
N ASN A 86 -11.08 -17.83 -3.65
CA ASN A 86 -12.23 -18.70 -3.90
C ASN A 86 -12.09 -20.01 -3.13
#